data_AF-A0A7W1WS19-F1
#
_entry.id   AF-A0A7W1WS19-F1
#
_cell.length_a   1.000
_cell.length_b   1.000
_cell.length_c   1.000
_cell.angle_alpha   90.00
_cell.angle_beta   90.00
_cell.angle_gamma   90.00
#
_symmetry.space_group_name_H-M   'P 1'
#
loop_
_entity.id
_entity.type
_entity.pdbx_description
1 polymer ?
#
loop_
_entity_poly.entity_id
_entity_poly.type
_entity_poly.pdbx_seq_one_letter_code
_entity_poly.pdbx_strand_id
1 'polypeptide(L)' 'MNYFMVPILVLISIFAIQGTLYNKKTGNKPGLVIGGVFTLGLVGVTLLALYDLFVGIQ' A
#
# COMPACT_ATOMS: atom_id res chain seq x y z
N MET A 1 6.19 -21.75 -5.10
CA MET A 1 6.17 -21.12 -3.75
C MET A 1 6.63 -19.68 -3.96
N ASN A 2 5.79 -18.65 -4.16
CA ASN A 2 5.15 -17.90 -3.07
C ASN A 2 4.31 -16.71 -3.62
N TYR A 3 3.35 -16.93 -4.54
CA TYR A 3 2.44 -15.86 -4.95
C TYR A 3 1.42 -15.45 -3.87
N PHE A 4 1.37 -16.14 -2.73
CA PHE A 4 0.54 -15.76 -1.58
C PHE A 4 0.83 -14.34 -1.07
N MET A 5 2.05 -13.83 -1.26
CA MET A 5 2.42 -12.49 -0.78
C MET A 5 1.75 -11.37 -1.59
N VAL A 6 1.50 -11.55 -2.89
CA VAL A 6 0.94 -10.47 -3.74
C VAL A 6 -0.51 -10.12 -3.35
N PRO A 7 -1.44 -11.08 -3.19
CA PRO A 7 -2.78 -10.79 -2.69
C PRO A 7 -2.77 -10.13 -1.31
N ILE A 8 -1.88 -10.56 -0.41
CA ILE A 8 -1.71 -9.96 0.92
C ILE A 8 -1.25 -8.50 0.79
N LEU A 9 -0.24 -8.22 -0.04
CA LEU A 9 0.24 -6.87 -0.34
C LEU A 9 -0.87 -5.96 -0.90
N VAL A 10 -1.75 -6.49 -1.74
CA VAL A 10 -2.91 -5.75 -2.25
C VAL A 10 -3.87 -5.39 -1.12
N LEU A 11 -4.22 -6.35 -0.25
CA LEU A 11 -5.13 -6.12 0.88
C LEU A 11 -4.56 -5.09 1.87
N ILE A 12 -3.29 -5.23 2.25
CA ILE A 12 -2.64 -4.30 3.20
C ILE A 12 -2.55 -2.90 2.57
N SER A 13 -2.29 -2.80 1.27
CA SER A 13 -2.27 -1.52 0.55
C SER A 13 -3.63 -0.82 0.60
N ILE A 14 -4.73 -1.56 0.40
CA ILE A 14 -6.09 -1.04 0.54
C ILE A 14 -6.33 -0.52 1.97
N PHE A 15 -5.96 -1.29 2.99
CA PHE A 15 -6.12 -0.86 4.39
C PHE A 15 -5.25 0.35 4.73
N ALA A 16 -4.04 0.45 4.19
CA ALA A 16 -3.18 1.61 4.39
C ALA A 16 -3.78 2.88 3.77
N ILE A 17 -4.34 2.78 2.56
CA ILE A 17 -5.08 3.88 1.92
C ILE A 17 -6.27 4.29 2.79
N GLN A 18 -7.06 3.32 3.28
CA GLN A 18 -8.21 3.61 4.14
C GLN A 18 -7.79 4.31 5.45
N GLY A 19 -6.72 3.84 6.10
CA GLY A 19 -6.18 4.47 7.32
C GLY A 19 -5.69 5.90 7.08
N THR A 20 -5.00 6.15 5.95
CA THR A 20 -4.56 7.49 5.55
C THR A 20 -5.73 8.42 5.27
N LEU A 21 -6.77 7.93 4.58
CA LEU A 21 -8.00 8.67 4.36
C LEU A 21 -8.75 8.95 5.67
N TYR A 22 -8.74 8.01 6.61
CA TYR A 22 -9.31 8.23 7.94
C TYR A 22 -8.57 9.32 8.70
N ASN A 23 -7.22 9.30 8.72
CA ASN A 23 -6.42 10.37 9.33
C ASN A 23 -6.69 11.74 8.68
N LYS A 24 -6.92 11.78 7.35
CA LYS A 24 -7.35 12.99 6.66
C LYS A 24 -8.72 13.46 7.14
N LYS A 25 -9.69 12.55 7.25
CA LYS A 25 -11.07 12.85 7.67
C LYS A 25 -11.15 13.32 9.13
N THR A 26 -10.33 12.79 10.03
CA THR A 26 -10.34 13.14 11.45
C THR A 26 -9.45 14.34 11.80
N GLY A 27 -8.75 14.93 10.82
CA GLY A 27 -7.86 16.06 11.05
C GLY A 27 -6.55 15.71 11.76
N ASN A 28 -6.19 14.42 11.85
CA ASN A 28 -4.93 13.96 12.41
C ASN A 28 -3.77 14.27 11.46
N LYS A 29 -3.24 15.49 11.52
CA LYS A 29 -2.16 15.96 10.62
C LYS A 29 -0.88 15.12 10.72
N PRO A 30 -0.35 14.78 11.92
CA PRO A 30 0.85 13.93 12.02
C PRO A 30 0.62 12.53 11.44
N GLY A 31 -0.53 11.92 11.77
CA GLY A 31 -0.90 10.60 11.25
C GLY A 31 -1.12 10.59 9.73
N LEU A 32 -1.61 11.70 9.16
CA LEU A 32 -1.76 11.85 7.71
C LEU A 32 -0.40 11.92 7.00
N VAL A 33 0.58 12.64 7.56
CA VAL A 33 1.91 12.76 6.96
C VAL A 33 2.66 11.42 7.02
N ILE A 34 2.76 10.83 8.21
CA ILE A 34 3.49 9.57 8.41
C ILE A 34 2.77 8.43 7.68
N GLY A 35 1.45 8.32 7.87
CA GLY A 35 0.63 7.30 7.21
C GLY A 35 0.60 7.47 5.70
N GLY A 36 0.59 8.70 5.20
CA GLY A 36 0.64 9.00 3.77
C GLY A 36 1.94 8.56 3.12
N VAL A 37 3.10 8.87 3.72
CA VAL A 37 4.42 8.43 3.22
C VAL A 37 4.51 6.91 3.20
N PHE A 38 4.07 6.25 4.28
CA PHE A 38 4.07 4.78 4.33
C PHE A 38 3.12 4.16 3.29
N THR A 39 1.93 4.74 3.14
CA THR A 39 0.95 4.30 2.13
C THR A 39 1.50 4.45 0.72
N LEU A 40 2.18 5.56 0.40
CA LEU A 40 2.81 5.76 -0.90
C LEU A 40 3.90 4.71 -1.17
N GLY A 41 4.76 4.44 -0.18
CA GLY A 41 5.79 3.40 -0.30
C GLY A 41 5.17 2.01 -0.49
N LEU A 42 4.15 1.68 0.30
CA LEU A 42 3.45 0.39 0.21
C LEU A 42 2.75 0.23 -1.14
N VAL A 43 2.01 1.24 -1.60
CA VAL A 43 1.39 1.23 -2.93
C VAL A 43 2.44 1.04 -4.02
N GLY A 44 3.58 1.74 -3.93
CA GLY A 44 4.69 1.58 -4.87
C GLY A 44 5.21 0.14 -4.94
N VAL A 45 5.50 -0.48 -3.80
CA VAL A 45 5.97 -1.87 -3.74
C VAL A 45 4.89 -2.85 -4.21
N THR A 46 3.62 -2.64 -3.84
CA THR A 46 2.50 -3.45 -4.32
C THR A 46 2.37 -3.37 -5.84
N LEU A 47 2.51 -2.18 -6.45
CA LEU A 47 2.47 -2.02 -7.90
C LEU A 47 3.64 -2.70 -8.59
N LEU A 48 4.85 -2.60 -8.03
CA LEU A 48 6.02 -3.32 -8.54
C LEU A 48 5.81 -4.84 -8.46
N ALA A 49 5.26 -5.35 -7.37
CA ALA A 49 4.95 -6.77 -7.20
C ALA A 49 3.85 -7.26 -8.16
N LEU A 50 2.83 -6.43 -8.41
CA LEU A 50 1.80 -6.74 -9.41
C LEU A 50 2.38 -6.72 -10.82
N TYR A 51 3.23 -5.74 -11.13
CA TYR A 51 3.89 -5.66 -12.42
C TYR A 51 4.79 -6.87 -12.66
N ASP A 52 5.57 -7.27 -11.64
CA ASP A 52 6.38 -8.49 -11.70
C ASP A 52 5.51 -9.75 -11.92
N LEU A 53 4.38 -9.86 -11.22
CA LEU A 53 3.44 -10.98 -11.37
C LEU A 53 2.82 -11.07 -12.77
N PHE A 54 2.43 -9.95 -13.37
CA PHE A 54 1.67 -9.93 -14.64
C PHE A 54 2.55 -9.76 -15.88
N VAL A 55 3.69 -9.08 -15.76
CA VAL A 55 4.57 -8.72 -16.87
C VAL A 55 5.93 -9.43 -16.76
N GLY A 56 6.44 -9.62 -15.55
CA GLY A 56 7.79 -10.13 -15.28
C GLY A 56 8.82 -9.00 -15.26
N ILE A 57 9.26 -8.61 -14.06
CA ILE A 57 10.55 -7.91 -13.84
C ILE A 57 11.63 -8.94 -13.48
N GLN A 58 11.22 -10.13 -13.06
CA GLN A 58 11.95 -11.40 -13.07
C GLN A 58 11.79 -12.16 -14.39
#